data_AF-A0A934M4B3-F1
#
_entry.id   AF-A0A934M4B3-F1
#
_cell.length_a   1.000
_cell.length_b   1.000
_cell.length_c   1.000
_cell.angle_alpha   90.00
_cell.angle_beta   90.00
_cell.angle_gamma   90.00
#
_symmetry.space_group_name_H-M   'P 1'
#
loop_
_entity.id
_entity.type
_entity.pdbx_description
1 polymer ?
#
loop_
_entity_poly.entity_id
_entity_poly.type
_entity_poly.pdbx_seq_one_letter_code
_entity_poly.pdbx_strand_id
1 'polypeptide(L)'
;MKFYKNTAYIFTVGPDDNQIANVALGVSYYPKDKTIAFWQKDCSKIFQLDKLIKDEERLFEFIDTNGLRVSFHPVTLEDFKKYRDELFYDAPIFKTTEGLQNWLMKNNY
;
A
#
# COMPACT_ATOMS: atom_id res chain seq x y z
N MET A 1 10.78 4.53 -8.95
CA MET A 1 10.46 3.34 -8.13
C MET A 1 10.61 1.98 -8.84
N LYS A 2 11.00 0.92 -8.10
CA LYS A 2 10.81 -0.50 -8.50
C LYS A 2 9.56 -1.05 -7.79
N PHE A 3 8.55 -1.44 -8.55
CA PHE A 3 7.41 -2.19 -8.02
C PHE A 3 7.82 -3.66 -7.89
N TYR A 4 7.73 -4.21 -6.67
CA TYR A 4 8.14 -5.58 -6.40
C TYR A 4 6.97 -6.51 -6.66
N LYS A 5 7.21 -7.56 -7.46
CA LYS A 5 6.21 -8.61 -7.65
C LYS A 5 5.96 -9.33 -6.32
N ASN A 6 4.72 -9.79 -6.11
CA ASN A 6 4.32 -10.59 -4.95
C ASN A 6 4.64 -9.91 -3.60
N THR A 7 4.49 -8.59 -3.54
CA THR A 7 4.74 -7.80 -2.33
C THR A 7 3.44 -7.11 -1.96
N ALA A 8 3.03 -7.27 -0.70
CA ALA A 8 1.94 -6.50 -0.12
C ALA A 8 2.44 -5.11 0.29
N TYR A 9 1.56 -4.12 0.13
CA TYR A 9 1.82 -2.71 0.39
C TYR A 9 0.81 -2.16 1.39
N ILE A 10 1.26 -1.27 2.27
CA ILE A 10 0.37 -0.31 2.93
C ILE A 10 0.25 0.89 2.01
N PHE A 11 -0.98 1.37 1.82
CA PHE A 11 -1.21 2.67 1.23
C PHE A 11 -2.20 3.47 2.06
N THR A 12 -1.93 4.75 2.21
CA THR A 12 -2.77 5.71 2.94
C THR A 12 -3.37 6.69 1.94
N VAL A 13 -4.64 7.03 2.14
CA VAL A 13 -5.39 7.93 1.25
C VAL A 13 -6.18 8.92 2.08
N GLY A 14 -6.05 10.21 1.78
CA GLY A 14 -6.85 11.26 2.41
C GLY A 14 -6.15 12.62 2.42
N PRO A 15 -6.82 13.65 2.96
CA PRO A 15 -6.22 14.96 3.15
C PRO A 15 -5.28 14.96 4.36
N ASP A 16 -4.02 15.36 4.16
CA ASP A 16 -2.98 15.62 5.17
C ASP A 16 -3.04 14.71 6.42
N ASP A 17 -3.70 15.16 7.48
CA ASP A 17 -3.75 14.50 8.80
C ASP A 17 -4.82 13.40 8.92
N ASN A 18 -5.79 13.32 8.00
CA ASN A 18 -6.90 12.37 8.01
C ASN A 18 -6.76 11.33 6.89
N GLN A 19 -5.61 10.65 6.85
CA GLN A 19 -5.40 9.57 5.88
C GLN A 19 -5.82 8.22 6.45
N ILE A 20 -6.56 7.46 5.63
CA ILE A 20 -7.00 6.11 5.97
C ILE A 20 -6.01 5.11 5.41
N ALA A 21 -5.46 4.26 6.28
CA ALA A 21 -4.56 3.18 5.87
C ALA A 21 -5.33 2.00 5.29
N ASN A 22 -4.73 1.35 4.30
CA ASN A 22 -5.27 0.21 3.59
C ASN A 22 -4.13 -0.78 3.28
N VAL A 23 -4.46 -2.07 3.19
CA VAL A 23 -3.56 -3.10 2.68
C VAL A 23 -3.89 -3.38 1.20
N ALA A 24 -2.85 -3.53 0.40
CA ALA A 24 -2.91 -4.04 -0.97
C ALA A 24 -1.98 -5.24 -1.11
N LEU A 25 -2.39 -6.25 -1.87
CA LEU A 25 -1.59 -7.44 -2.22
C LEU A 25 -0.68 -7.21 -3.44
N GLY A 26 -0.61 -5.96 -3.89
CA GLY A 26 0.32 -5.51 -4.90
C GLY A 26 -0.08 -4.17 -5.47
N VAL A 27 0.82 -3.61 -6.26
CA VAL A 27 0.61 -2.34 -6.95
C VAL A 27 1.22 -2.40 -8.34
N SER A 28 0.57 -1.74 -9.29
CA SER A 28 1.10 -1.49 -10.63
C SER A 28 1.03 -0.01 -10.98
N TYR A 29 1.96 0.43 -11.81
CA TYR A 29 1.96 1.75 -12.41
C TYR A 29 1.94 1.63 -13.93
N TYR A 30 0.98 2.32 -14.55
CA TYR A 30 0.79 2.41 -15.99
C TYR A 30 1.25 3.80 -16.45
N PRO A 31 2.47 3.94 -17.01
CA PRO A 31 3.06 5.25 -17.28
C PRO A 31 2.35 6.07 -18.35
N LYS A 32 1.70 5.40 -19.33
CA LYS A 32 0.99 6.07 -20.43
C LYS A 32 -0.12 6.99 -19.92
N ASP A 33 -0.87 6.51 -18.94
CA ASP A 33 -2.03 7.21 -18.38
C ASP A 33 -1.81 7.65 -16.93
N LYS A 34 -0.54 7.62 -16.47
CA LYS A 34 -0.10 7.94 -15.10
C LYS A 34 -0.97 7.28 -14.02
N THR A 35 -1.43 6.06 -14.26
CA THR A 35 -2.39 5.38 -13.38
C THR A 35 -1.68 4.40 -12.46
N ILE A 36 -1.99 4.47 -11.17
CA ILE A 36 -1.52 3.54 -10.15
C ILE A 36 -2.71 2.71 -9.68
N ALA A 37 -2.60 1.38 -9.76
CA ALA A 37 -3.63 0.46 -9.30
C ALA A 37 -3.12 -0.41 -8.15
N PHE A 38 -3.89 -0.44 -7.07
CA PHE A 38 -3.69 -1.28 -5.89
C PHE A 38 -4.69 -2.43 -5.91
N TRP A 39 -4.21 -3.66 -5.79
CA TRP A 39 -5.07 -4.83 -5.68
C TRP A 39 -5.32 -5.13 -4.20
N GLN A 40 -6.59 -5.19 -3.81
CA GLN A 40 -7.01 -5.59 -2.48
C GLN A 40 -7.80 -6.90 -2.58
N LYS A 41 -8.09 -7.52 -1.45
CA LYS A 41 -9.04 -8.64 -1.43
C LYS A 41 -10.39 -8.17 -1.97
N ASP A 42 -10.89 -8.89 -2.98
CA ASP A 42 -12.18 -8.68 -3.64
C ASP A 42 -12.40 -7.34 -4.36
N CYS A 43 -11.42 -6.43 -4.38
CA CYS A 43 -11.53 -5.14 -5.06
C CYS A 43 -10.18 -4.56 -5.50
N SER A 44 -10.22 -3.48 -6.28
CA SER A 44 -9.04 -2.69 -6.62
C SER A 44 -9.32 -1.21 -6.41
N LYS A 45 -8.29 -0.46 -6.00
CA LYS A 45 -8.32 1.01 -5.95
C LYS A 45 -7.38 1.56 -7.00
N ILE A 46 -7.87 2.54 -7.75
CA ILE A 46 -7.16 3.13 -8.87
C ILE A 46 -7.03 4.62 -8.60
N PHE A 47 -5.82 5.14 -8.77
CA PHE A 47 -5.51 6.56 -8.63
C PHE A 47 -4.79 7.04 -9.88
N GLN A 48 -5.14 8.23 -10.33
CA GLN A 48 -4.44 8.88 -11.42
C GLN A 48 -3.49 9.93 -10.84
N LEU A 49 -2.19 9.77 -11.10
CA LEU A 49 -1.16 10.65 -10.56
C LEU A 49 -1.22 12.01 -11.25
N ASP A 50 -1.49 13.04 -10.46
CA ASP A 50 -1.41 14.45 -10.88
C ASP A 50 -0.02 15.02 -10.57
N LYS A 51 0.38 14.95 -9.29
CA LYS A 51 1.66 15.51 -8.82
C LYS A 51 2.43 14.53 -7.96
N LEU A 52 3.68 14.24 -8.34
CA LEU A 52 4.61 13.47 -7.52
C LEU A 52 5.14 14.34 -6.36
N ILE A 53 5.13 13.80 -5.14
CA ILE A 53 5.67 14.45 -3.94
C ILE A 53 6.97 13.78 -3.49
N LYS A 54 7.01 12.44 -3.45
CA LYS A 54 8.21 11.64 -3.12
C LYS A 54 8.27 10.35 -3.96
N ASP A 55 9.46 9.99 -4.44
CA ASP A 55 9.77 8.70 -5.08
C ASP A 55 11.06 8.15 -4.47
N GLU A 56 10.95 7.58 -3.27
CA GLU A 56 12.04 6.92 -2.56
C GLU A 56 11.76 5.42 -2.44
N GLU A 57 12.81 4.61 -2.29
CA GLU A 57 12.67 3.14 -2.17
C GLU A 57 11.77 2.73 -0.99
N ARG A 58 11.74 3.55 0.07
CA ARG A 58 10.98 3.29 1.30
C ARG A 58 9.61 3.96 1.34
N LEU A 59 9.33 4.91 0.44
CA LEU A 59 8.08 5.66 0.45
C LEU A 59 7.84 6.30 -0.91
N PHE A 60 6.67 6.04 -1.48
CA PHE A 60 6.16 6.77 -2.63
C PHE A 60 4.97 7.60 -2.21
N GLU A 61 4.93 8.85 -2.65
CA GLU A 61 3.89 9.79 -2.29
C GLU A 61 3.53 10.69 -3.46
N PHE A 62 2.23 10.84 -3.70
CA PHE A 62 1.70 11.67 -4.78
C PHE A 62 0.34 12.28 -4.40
N ILE A 63 -0.07 13.28 -5.17
CA ILE A 63 -1.42 13.82 -5.19
C ILE A 63 -2.12 13.26 -6.42
N ASP A 64 -3.32 12.71 -6.23
CA ASP A 64 -4.16 12.23 -7.33
C ASP A 64 -4.93 13.37 -8.02
N THR A 65 -5.59 13.08 -9.13
CA THR A 65 -6.38 14.07 -9.88
C THR A 65 -7.61 14.60 -9.12
N ASN A 66 -8.00 13.98 -8.01
CA ASN A 66 -9.07 14.45 -7.13
C ASN A 66 -8.51 15.31 -5.98
N GLY A 67 -7.20 15.58 -5.95
CA GLY A 67 -6.54 16.33 -4.90
C GLY A 67 -6.26 15.52 -3.63
N LEU A 68 -6.43 14.20 -3.66
CA LEU A 68 -6.13 13.33 -2.52
C LEU A 68 -4.64 13.01 -2.46
N ARG A 69 -4.07 13.10 -1.26
CA ARG A 69 -2.72 12.62 -1.01
C ARG A 69 -2.75 11.10 -0.83
N VAL A 70 -1.89 10.43 -1.58
CA VAL A 70 -1.72 8.99 -1.55
C VAL A 70 -0.26 8.70 -1.25
N SER A 71 -0.01 7.94 -0.19
CA SER A 71 1.33 7.48 0.17
C SER A 71 1.35 5.96 0.30
N PHE A 72 2.42 5.29 -0.12
CA PHE A 72 2.51 3.84 -0.02
C PHE A 72 3.95 3.32 0.04
N HIS A 73 4.09 2.14 0.65
CA HIS A 73 5.34 1.41 0.79
C HIS A 73 5.07 -0.08 1.05
N PRO A 74 6.07 -0.98 0.86
CA PRO A 74 5.93 -2.38 1.24
C PRO A 74 5.53 -2.53 2.71
N VAL A 75 4.64 -3.49 3.01
CA VAL A 75 4.25 -3.81 4.39
C VAL A 75 5.48 -4.23 5.20
N THR A 76 5.62 -3.67 6.39
CA THR A 76 6.68 -3.99 7.36
C THR A 76 6.11 -4.55 8.67
N LEU A 77 6.98 -5.08 9.54
CA LEU A 77 6.59 -5.44 10.91
C LEU A 77 6.16 -4.23 11.76
N GLU A 78 6.62 -3.01 11.44
CA GLU A 78 6.19 -1.81 12.14
C GLU A 78 4.73 -1.49 11.81
N ASP A 79 4.34 -1.62 10.54
CA ASP A 79 2.94 -1.49 10.11
C ASP A 79 2.04 -2.52 10.78
N PHE A 80 2.52 -3.77 10.86
CA PHE A 80 1.79 -4.83 11.54
C PHE A 80 1.49 -4.51 13.00
N LYS A 81 2.45 -3.88 13.70
CA LYS A 81 2.25 -3.44 15.09
C LYS A 81 1.33 -2.23 15.16
N LYS A 82 1.48 -1.28 14.23
CA LYS A 82 0.74 -0.02 14.21
C LYS A 82 -0.74 -0.23 13.87
N TYR A 83 -1.04 -1.03 12.86
CA TYR A 83 -2.39 -1.25 12.33
C TYR A 83 -2.94 -2.63 12.67
N ARG A 84 -2.46 -3.25 13.75
CA ARG A 84 -2.78 -4.64 14.09
C ARG A 84 -4.29 -4.88 14.12
N ASP A 85 -5.02 -4.03 14.83
CA ASP A 85 -6.44 -4.22 15.09
C ASP A 85 -7.32 -3.75 13.92
N GLU A 86 -6.79 -2.88 13.06
CA GLU A 86 -7.54 -2.27 11.95
C GLU A 86 -7.37 -3.03 10.63
N LEU A 87 -6.14 -3.44 10.32
CA LEU A 87 -5.76 -4.00 9.02
C LEU A 87 -5.31 -5.46 9.08
N PHE A 88 -4.94 -5.95 10.26
CA PHE A 88 -4.39 -7.29 10.43
C PHE A 88 -5.10 -8.07 11.54
N TYR A 89 -6.41 -7.85 11.68
CA TYR A 89 -7.21 -8.58 12.67
C TYR A 89 -7.04 -10.10 12.50
N ASP A 90 -6.95 -10.85 13.60
CA ASP A 90 -6.72 -12.31 13.60
C ASP A 90 -5.44 -12.84 12.91
N ALA A 91 -4.56 -11.96 12.42
CA ALA A 91 -3.29 -12.39 11.87
C ALA A 91 -2.37 -12.92 13.00
N PRO A 92 -1.63 -14.02 12.75
CA PRO A 92 -0.71 -14.57 13.74
C PRO A 92 0.46 -13.60 14.00
N ILE A 93 1.20 -13.83 15.08
CA ILE A 93 2.37 -13.00 15.37
C ILE A 93 3.53 -13.41 14.46
N PHE A 94 4.14 -12.43 13.79
CA PHE A 94 5.30 -12.62 12.93
C PHE A 94 6.59 -12.11 13.57
N LYS A 95 7.70 -12.83 13.30
CA LYS A 95 9.06 -12.44 13.74
C LYS A 95 9.86 -11.71 12.67
N THR A 96 9.47 -11.84 11.39
CA THR A 96 10.16 -11.24 10.24
C THR A 96 9.15 -10.61 9.29
N THR A 97 9.56 -9.53 8.61
CA THR A 97 8.76 -8.88 7.55
C THR A 97 8.46 -9.86 6.42
N GLU A 98 9.42 -10.71 6.05
CA GLU A 98 9.24 -11.73 5.02
C GLU A 98 8.14 -12.75 5.39
N GLY A 99 8.10 -13.21 6.65
CA GLY A 99 7.05 -14.13 7.11
C GLY A 99 5.66 -13.51 7.04
N LEU A 100 5.53 -12.23 7.40
CA LEU A 100 4.30 -11.46 7.27
C LEU A 100 3.89 -11.31 5.79
N GLN A 101 4.80 -10.86 4.94
CA GLN A 101 4.58 -10.70 3.50
C GLN A 101 4.08 -12.00 2.85
N ASN A 102 4.76 -13.12 3.11
CA ASN A 102 4.38 -14.42 2.58
C ASN A 102 2.98 -14.86 3.06
N TRP A 103 2.64 -14.58 4.32
CA TRP A 103 1.33 -14.93 4.86
C TRP A 103 0.21 -14.10 4.22
N LEU A 104 0.42 -12.79 4.03
CA LEU A 104 -0.55 -11.91 3.36
C LEU A 104 -0.84 -12.39 1.93
N MET A 105 0.23 -12.68 1.18
CA MET A 105 0.11 -13.17 -0.19
C MET A 105 -0.59 -14.55 -0.28
N LYS A 106 -0.34 -15.45 0.69
CA LYS A 106 -0.94 -16.80 0.69
C LYS A 106 -2.43 -16.79 1.04
N ASN A 107 -2.87 -15.88 1.91
CA ASN A 107 -4.25 -15.86 2.42
C ASN A 107 -5.17 -14.91 1.65
N ASN A 108 -4.68 -14.31 0.54
CA ASN A 108 -5.38 -13.26 -0.20
C ASN A 108 -5.97 -12.22 0.76
N TYR A 109 -5.13 -11.72 1.66
CA TYR A 109 -5.56 -10.82 2.72
C TYR A 109 -6.00 -9.46 2.17
#